data_AF-A0A932J0Z2-F1
#
_entry.id   AF-A0A932J0Z2-F1
#
_cell.length_a   1.000
_cell.length_b   1.000
_cell.length_c   1.000
_cell.angle_alpha   90.00
_cell.angle_beta   90.00
_cell.angle_gamma   90.00
#
_symmetry.space_group_name_H-M   'P 1'
#
loop_
_entity.id
_entity.type
_entity.pdbx_description
1 polymer ?
#
loop_
_entity_poly.entity_id
_entity_poly.type
_entity_poly.pdbx_seq_one_letter_code
_entity_poly.pdbx_strand_id
1 'polypeptide(L)'
;MKWSAQMMPASPNTEYVQCIENSRRLQWDIDLDVIRGRDLQANKKYLPDGISKVHTLSFLNHEQQVLLSQIQGRTYAHMFGMIERFIGVKVLDLCRGYALGDQVALQALVRFVDEELRHQELFRR
;
A
#
# COMPACT_ATOMS: atom_id res chain seq x y z
N MET A 1 -14.49 19.25 20.15
CA MET A 1 -13.25 19.31 19.36
C MET A 1 -13.61 19.86 17.98
N LYS A 2 -13.41 21.16 17.74
CA LYS A 2 -13.74 21.81 16.46
C LYS A 2 -12.51 21.74 15.55
N TRP A 3 -12.57 20.91 14.52
CA TRP A 3 -11.57 20.95 13.44
C TRP A 3 -12.04 21.97 12.41
N SER A 4 -11.58 23.22 12.53
CA SER A 4 -11.72 24.19 11.45
C SER A 4 -10.66 23.87 10.39
N ALA A 5 -11.10 23.38 9.23
CA ALA A 5 -10.22 23.16 8.09
C ALA A 5 -9.78 24.53 7.54
N GLN A 6 -8.62 25.00 7.98
CA GLN A 6 -7.97 26.16 7.40
C GLN A 6 -7.46 25.77 5.99
N MET A 7 -7.85 26.51 4.96
CA MET A 7 -7.32 26.30 3.61
C MET A 7 -5.81 26.52 3.62
N MET A 8 -5.06 25.54 3.10
CA MET A 8 -3.60 25.62 3.07
C MET A 8 -3.14 26.46 1.86
N PRO A 9 -2.20 27.40 2.06
CA PRO A 9 -1.68 28.23 0.98
C PRO A 9 -0.87 27.40 -0.02
N ALA A 10 -0.73 27.92 -1.25
CA ALA A 10 0.13 27.32 -2.26
C ALA A 10 1.57 27.24 -1.75
N SER A 11 2.14 26.03 -1.71
CA SER A 11 3.54 25.81 -1.34
C SER A 11 4.34 25.61 -2.63
N PRO A 12 5.56 26.18 -2.78
CA PRO A 12 6.45 25.90 -3.91
C PRO A 12 7.02 24.49 -3.75
N ASN A 13 6.15 23.46 -3.80
CA ASN A 13 6.50 22.16 -3.25
C ASN A 13 6.98 21.21 -4.34
N THR A 14 8.30 21.12 -4.48
CA THR A 14 8.97 20.17 -5.37
C THR A 14 8.56 18.72 -5.09
N GLU A 15 8.18 18.41 -3.85
CA GLU A 15 7.76 17.08 -3.42
C GLU A 15 6.44 16.64 -4.08
N TYR A 16 5.40 17.49 -4.08
CA TYR A 16 4.13 17.15 -4.72
C TYR A 16 4.27 16.98 -6.23
N VAL A 17 5.10 17.81 -6.87
CA VAL A 17 5.44 17.67 -8.29
C VAL A 17 6.15 16.33 -8.54
N GLN A 18 7.12 15.96 -7.70
CA GLN A 18 7.80 14.66 -7.79
C GLN A 18 6.85 13.49 -7.59
N CYS A 19 5.92 13.56 -6.64
CA CYS A 19 4.88 12.54 -6.44
C CYS A 19 4.04 12.34 -7.70
N ILE A 20 3.61 13.43 -8.34
CA ILE A 20 2.82 13.38 -9.58
C ILE A 20 3.63 12.72 -10.69
N GLU A 21 4.89 13.15 -10.89
CA GLU A 21 5.75 12.59 -11.93
C GLU A 21 6.06 11.11 -11.71
N ASN A 22 6.32 10.71 -10.47
CA ASN A 22 6.59 9.31 -10.13
C ASN A 22 5.34 8.44 -10.32
N SER A 23 4.17 8.89 -9.86
CA SER A 23 2.91 8.15 -10.05
C SER A 23 2.50 8.08 -11.53
N ARG A 24 2.91 9.03 -12.38
CA ARG A 24 2.71 8.92 -13.84
C ARG A 24 3.62 7.87 -14.47
N ARG A 25 4.89 7.81 -14.05
CA ARG A 25 5.88 6.86 -14.58
C ARG A 25 5.61 5.43 -14.12
N LEU A 26 5.13 5.27 -12.90
CA LEU A 26 4.94 3.98 -12.23
C LEU A 26 3.48 3.53 -12.27
N GLN A 27 2.77 3.75 -13.37
CA GLN A 27 1.42 3.22 -13.51
C GLN A 27 1.49 1.72 -13.79
N TRP A 28 1.31 0.90 -12.76
CA TRP A 28 1.35 -0.56 -12.84
C TRP A 28 -0.04 -1.20 -12.87
N ASP A 29 -0.14 -2.36 -13.52
CA ASP A 29 -1.30 -3.22 -13.53
C ASP A 29 -1.09 -4.46 -12.64
N ILE A 30 -2.13 -4.83 -11.90
CA ILE A 30 -2.07 -5.96 -10.96
C ILE A 30 -1.73 -7.26 -11.70
N ASP A 31 -2.32 -7.50 -12.87
CA ASP A 31 -2.19 -8.76 -13.57
C ASP A 31 -0.94 -8.78 -14.46
N LEU A 32 -0.66 -7.69 -15.17
CA LEU A 32 0.44 -7.61 -16.14
C LEU A 32 1.79 -7.31 -15.52
N ASP A 33 1.85 -6.54 -14.42
CA ASP A 33 3.12 -6.11 -13.82
C ASP A 33 3.40 -6.83 -12.49
N VAL A 34 2.38 -7.06 -11.66
CA VAL A 34 2.57 -7.59 -10.29
C VAL A 34 2.37 -9.09 -10.18
N ILE A 35 1.25 -9.65 -10.62
CA ILE A 35 0.95 -11.09 -10.51
C ILE A 35 1.60 -11.85 -11.65
N ARG A 36 1.47 -11.37 -12.89
CA ARG A 36 2.06 -11.97 -14.10
C ARG A 36 1.71 -13.44 -14.27
N GLY A 37 0.45 -13.79 -14.00
CA GLY A 37 -0.07 -15.16 -14.07
C GLY A 37 0.50 -16.12 -13.02
N ARG A 38 1.10 -15.62 -11.93
CA ARG A 38 1.58 -16.46 -10.83
C ARG A 38 0.46 -16.80 -9.86
N ASP A 39 0.44 -18.05 -9.43
CA ASP A 39 -0.45 -18.53 -8.37
C ASP A 39 0.32 -18.81 -7.08
N LEU A 40 -0.41 -18.76 -5.96
CA LEU A 40 0.11 -19.16 -4.65
C LEU A 40 0.22 -20.69 -4.57
N GLN A 41 1.46 -21.17 -4.60
CA GLN A 41 1.76 -22.60 -4.53
C GLN A 41 1.78 -23.10 -3.07
N ALA A 42 1.04 -24.16 -2.77
CA ALA A 42 0.90 -24.71 -1.41
C ALA A 42 2.21 -25.27 -0.83
N ASN A 43 3.21 -25.54 -1.68
CA ASN A 43 4.54 -26.01 -1.26
C ASN A 43 5.58 -24.88 -1.19
N LYS A 44 5.16 -23.61 -1.26
CA LYS A 44 6.05 -22.44 -1.19
C LYS A 44 5.72 -21.58 0.04
N LYS A 45 6.77 -20.96 0.57
CA LYS A 45 6.66 -19.87 1.54
C LYS A 45 5.95 -18.68 0.90
N TYR A 46 5.09 -18.00 1.65
CA TYR A 46 4.43 -16.77 1.18
C TYR A 46 5.15 -15.49 1.62
N LEU A 47 6.08 -15.60 2.56
CA LEU A 47 6.94 -14.48 2.97
C LEU A 47 8.42 -14.86 2.85
N PRO A 48 9.27 -13.92 2.41
CA PRO A 48 10.71 -14.13 2.39
C PRO A 48 11.26 -14.29 3.81
N ASP A 49 12.37 -15.04 3.94
CA ASP A 49 13.00 -15.35 5.22
C ASP A 49 13.47 -14.11 6.00
N GLY A 50 13.74 -13.01 5.29
CA GLY A 50 14.04 -11.71 5.90
C GLY A 50 12.91 -11.15 6.77
N ILE A 51 11.65 -11.45 6.41
CA ILE A 51 10.45 -10.95 7.09
C ILE A 51 9.87 -12.01 8.02
N SER A 52 9.72 -13.25 7.53
CA SER A 52 9.04 -14.32 8.28
C SER A 52 9.83 -14.77 9.51
N LYS A 53 11.17 -14.78 9.39
CA LYS A 53 12.13 -15.35 10.36
C LYS A 53 11.81 -16.79 10.77
N VAL A 54 10.94 -17.49 10.04
CA VAL A 54 10.48 -18.84 10.42
C VAL A 54 11.63 -19.85 10.40
N HIS A 55 12.64 -19.65 9.56
CA HIS A 55 13.85 -20.47 9.52
C HIS A 55 14.69 -20.44 10.82
N THR A 56 14.48 -19.46 11.70
CA THR A 56 15.20 -19.40 12.99
C THR A 56 14.58 -20.28 14.07
N LEU A 57 13.39 -20.85 13.82
CA LEU A 57 12.67 -21.69 14.76
C LEU A 57 13.10 -23.15 14.60
N SER A 58 14.14 -23.54 15.34
CA SER A 58 14.81 -24.85 15.21
C SER A 58 13.92 -26.07 15.52
N PHE A 59 12.78 -25.86 16.19
CA PHE A 59 11.81 -26.91 16.50
C PHE A 59 10.85 -27.23 15.34
N LEU A 60 10.88 -26.44 14.26
CA LEU A 60 10.02 -26.65 13.09
C LEU A 60 10.76 -27.41 11.99
N ASN A 61 10.13 -28.46 11.47
CA ASN A 61 10.56 -29.11 10.25
C ASN A 61 10.22 -28.24 9.01
N HIS A 62 10.69 -28.64 7.83
CA HIS A 62 10.52 -27.86 6.60
C HIS A 62 9.04 -27.59 6.25
N GLU A 63 8.17 -28.58 6.34
CA GLU A 63 6.74 -28.44 6.02
C GLU A 63 6.05 -27.49 6.99
N GLN A 64 6.37 -27.60 8.29
CA GLN A 64 5.88 -26.68 9.31
C GLN A 64 6.38 -25.25 9.10
N GLN A 65 7.62 -25.08 8.63
CA GLN A 65 8.15 -23.76 8.28
C GLN A 65 7.40 -23.14 7.09
N VAL A 66 7.10 -23.95 6.06
CA VAL A 66 6.28 -23.50 4.92
C VAL A 66 4.89 -23.10 5.39
N LEU A 67 4.22 -23.96 6.16
CA LEU A 67 2.87 -23.69 6.69
C LEU A 67 2.84 -22.41 7.55
N LEU A 68 3.79 -22.26 8.47
CA LEU A 68 3.85 -21.06 9.32
C LEU A 68 4.13 -19.80 8.49
N SER A 69 5.00 -19.87 7.48
CA SER A 69 5.22 -18.76 6.55
C SER A 69 3.96 -18.39 5.76
N GLN A 70 3.14 -19.37 5.38
CA GLN A 70 1.87 -19.14 4.71
C GLN A 70 0.85 -18.47 5.64
N ILE A 71 0.74 -18.93 6.89
CA ILE A 71 -0.09 -18.29 7.91
C ILE A 71 0.35 -16.84 8.09
N GLN A 72 1.65 -16.59 8.32
CA GLN A 72 2.18 -15.24 8.46
C GLN A 72 1.94 -14.38 7.22
N GLY A 73 2.13 -14.92 6.01
CA GLY A 73 1.88 -14.19 4.76
C GLY A 73 0.42 -13.78 4.60
N ARG A 74 -0.52 -14.67 4.94
CA ARG A 74 -1.95 -14.34 4.96
C ARG A 74 -2.28 -13.30 6.02
N THR A 75 -1.72 -13.41 7.22
CA THR A 75 -1.91 -12.40 8.27
C THR A 75 -1.36 -11.04 7.85
N TYR A 76 -0.16 -11.01 7.25
CA TYR A 76 0.46 -9.80 6.71
C TYR A 76 -0.43 -9.12 5.67
N ALA A 77 -0.92 -9.86 4.67
CA ALA A 77 -1.81 -9.33 3.64
C ALA A 77 -3.10 -8.72 4.23
N HIS A 78 -3.75 -9.40 5.19
CA HIS A 78 -4.95 -8.86 5.84
C HIS A 78 -4.66 -7.61 6.66
N MET A 79 -3.55 -7.57 7.40
CA MET A 79 -3.14 -6.38 8.15
C MET A 79 -2.88 -5.19 7.22
N PHE A 80 -2.17 -5.41 6.12
CA PHE A 80 -1.94 -4.38 5.11
C PHE A 80 -3.24 -3.89 4.50
N GLY A 81 -4.10 -4.79 4.01
CA GLY A 81 -5.40 -4.41 3.45
C GLY A 81 -6.27 -3.60 4.42
N MET A 82 -6.17 -3.86 5.72
CA MET A 82 -6.82 -3.05 6.75
C MET A 82 -6.17 -1.66 6.90
N ILE A 83 -4.84 -1.59 7.02
CA ILE A 83 -4.10 -0.34 7.22
C ILE A 83 -4.27 0.59 6.02
N GLU A 84 -4.15 0.08 4.79
CA GLU A 84 -4.25 0.90 3.57
C GLU A 84 -5.63 1.57 3.43
N ARG A 85 -6.70 0.92 3.92
CA ARG A 85 -8.04 1.55 3.96
C ARG A 85 -8.07 2.77 4.87
N PHE A 86 -7.39 2.74 6.01
CA PHE A 86 -7.32 3.88 6.91
C PHE A 86 -6.47 5.01 6.34
N ILE A 87 -5.34 4.67 5.70
CA ILE A 87 -4.47 5.64 5.03
C ILE A 87 -5.26 6.35 3.92
N GLY A 88 -5.92 5.60 3.02
CA GLY A 88 -6.69 6.18 1.92
C GLY A 88 -7.77 7.16 2.40
N VAL A 89 -8.54 6.79 3.44
CA VAL A 89 -9.55 7.70 4.04
C VAL A 89 -8.89 8.93 4.65
N LYS A 90 -7.74 8.78 5.33
CA LYS A 90 -7.07 9.92 5.95
C LYS A 90 -6.51 10.90 4.92
N VAL A 91 -5.96 10.40 3.81
CA VAL A 91 -5.46 11.25 2.73
C VAL A 91 -6.60 11.99 2.04
N LEU A 92 -7.74 11.34 1.81
CA LEU A 92 -8.95 12.00 1.31
C LEU A 92 -9.44 13.14 2.23
N ASP A 93 -9.36 12.96 3.54
CA ASP A 93 -9.65 14.01 4.51
C ASP A 93 -8.68 15.20 4.37
N LEU A 94 -7.38 14.94 4.18
CA LEU A 94 -6.38 15.99 3.93
C LEU A 94 -6.62 16.73 2.60
N CYS A 95 -7.06 16.03 1.55
CA CYS A 95 -7.40 16.66 0.25
C CYS A 95 -8.41 17.81 0.42
N ARG A 96 -9.33 17.72 1.39
CA ARG A 96 -10.33 18.76 1.65
C ARG A 96 -9.71 20.12 1.96
N GLY A 97 -8.55 20.14 2.61
CA GLY A 97 -7.80 21.36 2.92
C GLY A 97 -7.23 22.08 1.69
N TYR A 98 -7.13 21.37 0.56
CA TYR A 98 -6.58 21.86 -0.70
C TYR A 98 -7.63 22.01 -1.82
N ALA A 99 -8.89 21.65 -1.57
CA ALA A 99 -9.94 21.53 -2.60
C ALA A 99 -10.07 22.75 -3.54
N LEU A 100 -10.00 23.97 -2.98
CA LEU A 100 -10.02 25.24 -3.74
C LEU A 100 -8.70 26.01 -3.62
N GLY A 101 -7.67 25.39 -3.06
CA GLY A 101 -6.36 25.99 -2.80
C GLY A 101 -5.32 25.43 -3.77
N ASP A 102 -4.21 24.95 -3.23
CA ASP A 102 -3.11 24.37 -3.99
C ASP A 102 -3.54 23.15 -4.83
N GLN A 103 -3.72 23.37 -6.12
CA GLN A 103 -4.15 22.32 -7.05
C GLN A 103 -3.07 21.26 -7.31
N VAL A 104 -1.78 21.61 -7.15
CA VAL A 104 -0.68 20.65 -7.30
C VAL A 104 -0.70 19.68 -6.12
N ALA A 105 -0.84 20.20 -4.90
CA ALA A 105 -1.00 19.37 -3.70
C ALA A 105 -2.23 18.47 -3.81
N LEU A 106 -3.38 19.03 -4.21
CA LEU A 106 -4.61 18.25 -4.41
C LEU A 106 -4.41 17.12 -5.43
N GLN A 107 -3.79 17.40 -6.57
CA GLN A 107 -3.52 16.39 -7.60
C GLN A 107 -2.59 15.28 -7.08
N ALA A 108 -1.54 15.64 -6.35
CA ALA A 108 -0.61 14.65 -5.79
C ALA A 108 -1.30 13.72 -4.78
N LEU A 109 -2.13 14.27 -3.88
CA LEU A 109 -2.84 13.48 -2.88
C LEU A 109 -3.94 12.60 -3.49
N VAL A 110 -4.67 13.09 -4.50
CA VAL A 110 -5.66 12.27 -5.23
C VAL A 110 -4.97 11.10 -5.95
N ARG A 111 -3.83 11.34 -6.58
CA ARG A 111 -3.02 10.27 -7.18
C ARG A 111 -2.52 9.26 -6.16
N PHE A 112 -2.09 9.72 -4.99
CA PHE A 112 -1.72 8.83 -3.89
C PHE A 112 -2.88 7.92 -3.48
N VAL A 113 -4.10 8.47 -3.34
CA VAL A 113 -5.29 7.66 -3.00
C VAL A 113 -5.58 6.61 -4.07
N ASP A 114 -5.38 6.94 -5.35
CA ASP A 114 -5.52 5.98 -6.45
C ASP A 114 -4.51 4.82 -6.34
N GLU A 115 -3.26 5.10 -5.96
CA GLU A 115 -2.27 4.04 -5.64
C GLU A 115 -2.75 3.11 -4.53
N GLU A 116 -3.26 3.67 -3.42
CA GLU A 116 -3.70 2.84 -2.28
C GLU A 116 -4.95 2.02 -2.59
N LEU A 117 -5.83 2.50 -3.47
CA LEU A 117 -6.96 1.71 -3.94
C LEU A 117 -6.49 0.51 -4.78
N ARG A 118 -5.41 0.66 -5.57
CA ARG A 118 -4.80 -0.46 -6.30
C ARG A 118 -4.13 -1.47 -5.36
N HIS A 119 -3.46 -1.02 -4.31
CA HIS A 119 -2.94 -1.92 -3.26
C HIS A 119 -4.08 -2.70 -2.57
N GLN A 120 -5.17 -2.02 -2.21
CA GLN A 120 -6.34 -2.69 -1.62
C GLN A 120 -6.95 -3.74 -2.55
N GLU A 121 -7.05 -3.43 -3.85
CA GLU A 121 -7.53 -4.40 -4.83
C GLU A 121 -6.60 -5.61 -4.95
N LEU A 122 -5.28 -5.38 -4.96
CA LEU A 122 -4.29 -6.45 -4.97
C LEU A 122 -4.46 -7.39 -3.77
N PHE A 123 -4.62 -6.85 -2.56
CA PHE A 123 -4.75 -7.67 -1.34
C PHE A 123 -6.13 -8.33 -1.16
N ARG A 124 -7.12 -7.99 -1.99
CA ARG A 124 -8.46 -8.62 -1.99
C ARG A 124 -8.51 -9.91 -2.82
N ARG A 125 -7.56 -10.08 -3.75
CA ARG A 125 -7.42 -11.26 -4.61
C ARG A 125 -6.68 -12.37 -3.87
#